data_AF-A0A0K1Q535-F1
#
_entry.id   AF-A0A0K1Q535-F1
#
_cell.length_a   1.000
_cell.length_b   1.000
_cell.length_c   1.000
_cell.angle_alpha   90.00
_cell.angle_beta   90.00
_cell.angle_gamma   90.00
#
_symmetry.space_group_name_H-M   'P 1'
#
loop_
_entity.id
_entity.type
_entity.pdbx_description
1 polymer ?
#
loop_
_entity_poly.entity_id
_entity_poly.type
_entity_poly.pdbx_seq_one_letter_code
_entity_poly.pdbx_strand_id
1 'polypeptide(L)'
;MSQQSMSEGEGNKPIEMPIDKDVSSVRLAASDRVTSIDPRAHAAWRTWLAALAHDADAVTAAALAYQSLEAEGRDAWLDALDTDGPSVSVPKIALFAPLLGVEQDDARRARIARNVEGAARRSTPPRALLGTVDRERVCLIVSPLYLDFVEILLCRYDQDHGIYDAQHRWLAHSSEVEATSHEIGVTLEDAPLSHVVEELAHAVVADRRAGRDAPSALMRCIDLFAPDLPAFAISGGGNE
;
A
#
# COMPACT_ATOMS: atom_id res chain seq x y z
N MET A 1 79.61 54.31 -48.06
CA MET A 1 79.23 52.92 -47.70
C MET A 1 78.10 53.03 -46.69
N SER A 2 76.87 52.57 -46.87
CA SER A 2 76.07 51.98 -47.95
C SER A 2 74.62 52.18 -47.47
N GLN A 3 73.70 52.73 -48.28
CA GLN A 3 72.58 52.00 -48.93
C GLN A 3 71.89 50.93 -48.04
N GLN A 4 70.58 50.70 -48.02
CA GLN A 4 69.35 51.30 -48.59
C GLN A 4 68.19 50.37 -48.12
N SER A 5 66.95 50.86 -48.26
CA SER A 5 65.75 50.09 -48.62
C SER A 5 64.67 49.85 -47.55
N MET A 6 63.50 50.38 -47.93
CA MET A 6 62.15 50.02 -47.49
C MET A 6 61.75 48.62 -47.97
N SER A 7 60.80 48.01 -47.26
CA SER A 7 59.81 47.01 -47.75
C SER A 7 58.96 46.62 -46.53
N GLU A 8 57.74 47.14 -46.37
CA GLU A 8 56.48 46.52 -46.81
C GLU A 8 56.19 45.13 -46.22
N GLY A 9 55.12 45.09 -45.41
CA GLY A 9 54.06 44.08 -45.50
C GLY A 9 54.29 42.74 -44.81
N GLU A 10 53.74 42.58 -43.59
CA GLU A 10 53.38 41.24 -43.11
C GLU A 10 52.12 41.26 -42.21
N GLY A 11 51.01 40.88 -42.84
CA GLY A 11 49.90 40.09 -42.30
C GLY A 11 49.36 40.42 -40.90
N ASN A 12 48.28 41.20 -40.87
CA ASN A 12 47.29 41.09 -39.79
C ASN A 12 46.63 39.70 -39.86
N LYS A 13 47.15 38.72 -39.11
CA LYS A 13 46.46 37.44 -38.90
C LYS A 13 45.23 37.71 -38.03
N PRO A 14 44.00 37.40 -38.50
CA PRO A 14 42.86 37.41 -37.60
C PRO A 14 43.11 36.33 -36.53
N ILE A 15 42.99 36.72 -35.27
CA ILE A 15 42.86 35.78 -34.16
C ILE A 15 41.52 35.08 -34.39
N GLU A 16 41.59 33.90 -35.00
CA GLU A 16 40.46 32.99 -35.13
C GLU A 16 40.15 32.48 -33.72
N MET A 17 39.29 33.22 -33.00
CA MET A 17 38.66 32.70 -31.80
C MET A 17 37.92 31.41 -32.18
N PRO A 18 38.07 30.30 -31.45
CA PRO A 18 37.31 29.09 -31.72
C PRO A 18 35.82 29.42 -31.51
N ILE A 19 35.11 29.57 -32.62
CA ILE A 19 33.66 29.78 -32.64
C ILE A 19 33.00 28.47 -32.19
N ASP A 20 32.53 28.48 -30.94
CA ASP A 20 31.17 28.10 -30.53
C ASP A 20 30.65 26.68 -30.87
N LYS A 21 31.54 25.73 -31.20
CA LYS A 21 31.15 24.32 -31.38
C LYS A 21 31.29 23.46 -30.13
N ASP A 22 32.18 23.82 -29.20
CA ASP A 22 32.41 23.03 -27.98
C ASP A 22 31.41 23.30 -26.85
N VAL A 23 30.80 24.50 -26.82
CA VAL A 23 29.81 24.82 -25.77
C VAL A 23 28.44 24.22 -26.09
N SER A 24 28.12 24.07 -27.39
CA SER A 24 26.91 23.38 -27.84
C SER A 24 26.96 21.87 -27.59
N SER A 25 28.10 21.22 -27.83
CA SER A 25 28.29 19.78 -27.56
C SER A 25 28.31 19.47 -26.07
N VAL A 26 28.87 20.35 -25.23
CA VAL A 26 28.80 20.21 -23.76
C VAL A 26 27.37 20.43 -23.24
N ARG A 27 26.59 21.37 -23.81
CA ARG A 27 25.18 21.58 -23.43
C ARG A 27 24.27 20.43 -23.87
N LEU A 28 24.49 19.86 -25.05
CA LEU A 28 23.77 18.65 -25.51
C LEU A 28 24.11 17.43 -24.65
N ALA A 29 25.39 17.19 -24.35
CA ALA A 29 25.81 16.08 -23.47
C ALA A 29 25.39 16.28 -21.99
N ALA A 30 25.26 17.52 -21.53
CA ALA A 30 24.72 17.83 -20.20
C ALA A 30 23.20 17.68 -20.16
N SER A 31 22.48 17.99 -21.25
CA SER A 31 21.04 17.77 -21.37
C SER A 31 20.68 16.28 -21.48
N ASP A 32 21.53 15.47 -22.12
CA ASP A 32 21.35 14.01 -22.19
C ASP A 32 21.67 13.30 -20.86
N ARG A 33 22.53 13.87 -20.00
CA ARG A 33 22.79 13.32 -18.66
C ARG A 33 21.67 13.56 -17.66
N VAL A 34 20.79 14.53 -17.90
CA VAL A 34 19.65 14.81 -17.03
C VAL A 34 18.50 13.81 -17.27
N THR A 35 18.53 13.05 -18.37
CA THR A 35 17.45 12.11 -18.75
C THR A 35 17.81 10.63 -18.66
N SER A 36 19.09 10.26 -18.47
CA SER A 36 19.48 8.87 -18.23
C SER A 36 19.48 8.57 -16.73
N ILE A 37 18.43 7.93 -16.23
CA ILE A 37 18.40 7.39 -14.86
C ILE A 37 19.62 6.46 -14.68
N ASP A 38 20.44 6.69 -13.64
CA ASP A 38 21.60 5.83 -13.33
C ASP A 38 21.10 4.37 -13.14
N PRO A 39 21.54 3.41 -13.99
CA PRO A 39 21.11 2.01 -13.89
C PRO A 39 21.38 1.40 -12.51
N ARG A 40 22.44 1.85 -11.82
CA ARG A 40 22.76 1.39 -10.47
C ARG A 40 21.76 1.91 -9.44
N ALA A 41 21.34 3.17 -9.57
CA ALA A 41 20.31 3.75 -8.70
C ALA A 41 18.97 3.03 -8.89
N HIS A 42 18.60 2.72 -10.13
CA HIS A 42 17.38 1.96 -10.43
C HIS A 42 17.43 0.53 -9.89
N ALA A 43 18.58 -0.16 -10.01
CA ALA A 43 18.77 -1.48 -9.43
C ALA A 43 18.70 -1.47 -7.88
N ALA A 44 19.30 -0.45 -7.25
CA ALA A 44 19.24 -0.27 -5.79
C ALA A 44 17.80 -0.02 -5.32
N TRP A 45 17.07 0.86 -6.01
CA TRP A 45 15.65 1.12 -5.77
C TRP A 45 14.81 -0.16 -5.82
N ARG A 46 14.92 -0.96 -6.89
CA ARG A 46 14.17 -2.21 -7.04
C ARG A 46 14.53 -3.25 -5.97
N THR A 47 15.81 -3.32 -5.61
CA THR A 47 16.28 -4.21 -4.54
C THR A 47 15.68 -3.79 -3.20
N TRP A 48 15.60 -2.49 -2.94
CA TRP A 48 14.96 -1.98 -1.73
C TRP A 48 13.44 -2.22 -1.72
N LEU A 49 12.75 -2.01 -2.85
CA LEU A 49 11.33 -2.37 -2.97
C LEU A 49 11.07 -3.86 -2.69
N ALA A 50 11.98 -4.75 -3.11
CA ALA A 50 11.87 -6.18 -2.83
C ALA A 50 11.91 -6.50 -1.33
N ALA A 51 12.73 -5.78 -0.57
CA ALA A 51 12.82 -5.94 0.88
C ALA A 51 11.52 -5.57 1.60
N LEU A 52 10.72 -4.66 1.02
CA LEU A 52 9.43 -4.25 1.59
C LEU A 52 8.44 -5.40 1.72
N ALA A 53 8.66 -6.57 1.12
CA ALA A 53 7.78 -7.72 1.30
C ALA A 53 7.97 -8.44 2.65
N HIS A 54 9.14 -8.33 3.27
CA HIS A 54 9.54 -9.22 4.36
C HIS A 54 10.41 -8.57 5.44
N ASP A 55 10.73 -7.28 5.32
CA ASP A 55 11.58 -6.54 6.26
C ASP A 55 10.82 -5.35 6.84
N ALA A 56 10.51 -5.42 8.13
CA ALA A 56 9.77 -4.39 8.85
C ALA A 56 10.57 -3.08 9.00
N ASP A 57 11.90 -3.15 9.09
CA ASP A 57 12.75 -1.95 9.15
C ASP A 57 12.79 -1.25 7.79
N ALA A 58 12.84 -2.02 6.70
CA ALA A 58 12.75 -1.47 5.35
C ALA A 58 11.40 -0.78 5.10
N VAL A 59 10.30 -1.37 5.59
CA VAL A 59 8.96 -0.79 5.53
C VAL A 59 8.85 0.50 6.35
N THR A 60 9.38 0.50 7.57
CA THR A 60 9.41 1.68 8.43
C THR A 60 10.22 2.80 7.79
N ALA A 61 11.40 2.48 7.24
CA ALA A 61 12.23 3.44 6.52
C ALA A 61 11.51 4.01 5.29
N ALA A 62 10.74 3.19 4.55
CA ALA A 62 9.96 3.65 3.40
C ALA A 62 8.84 4.62 3.82
N ALA A 63 8.09 4.30 4.88
CA ALA A 63 7.05 5.17 5.40
C ALA A 63 7.61 6.52 5.88
N LEU A 64 8.72 6.50 6.63
CA LEU A 64 9.38 7.72 7.11
C LEU A 64 9.97 8.55 5.96
N ALA A 65 10.63 7.90 5.00
CA ALA A 65 11.18 8.57 3.82
C ALA A 65 10.05 9.25 3.04
N TYR A 66 8.96 8.54 2.74
CA TYR A 66 7.79 9.11 2.08
C TYR A 66 7.15 10.26 2.87
N GLN A 67 6.96 10.10 4.17
CA GLN A 67 6.38 11.12 5.03
C GLN A 67 7.20 12.41 5.03
N SER A 68 8.54 12.29 4.95
CA SER A 68 9.46 13.44 4.93
C SER A 68 9.42 14.25 3.62
N LEU A 69 8.80 13.72 2.55
CA LEU A 69 8.66 14.40 1.28
C LEU A 69 7.53 15.43 1.31
N GLU A 70 7.74 16.53 0.59
CA GLU A 70 6.70 17.48 0.21
C GLU A 70 5.73 16.86 -0.82
N ALA A 71 4.64 17.55 -1.13
CA ALA A 71 3.55 17.02 -1.96
C ALA A 71 4.04 16.52 -3.33
N GLU A 72 4.86 17.31 -4.03
CA GLU A 72 5.41 16.96 -5.34
C GLU A 72 6.30 15.72 -5.26
N GLY A 73 7.08 15.59 -4.18
CA GLY A 73 7.94 14.44 -3.95
C GLY A 73 7.14 13.16 -3.70
N ARG A 74 6.02 13.26 -2.96
CA ARG A 74 5.10 12.14 -2.75
C ARG A 74 4.43 11.69 -4.04
N ASP A 75 3.99 12.63 -4.87
CA ASP A 75 3.40 12.30 -6.17
C ASP A 75 4.43 11.62 -7.08
N ALA A 76 5.67 12.14 -7.15
CA ALA A 76 6.76 11.52 -7.89
C ALA A 76 7.12 10.11 -7.39
N TRP A 77 7.04 9.87 -6.08
CA TRP A 77 7.22 8.54 -5.49
C TRP A 77 6.14 7.57 -5.96
N LEU A 78 4.87 7.99 -5.93
CA LEU A 78 3.75 7.16 -6.38
C LEU A 78 3.84 6.86 -7.88
N ASP A 79 4.27 7.83 -8.69
CA ASP A 79 4.51 7.64 -10.12
C ASP A 79 5.64 6.63 -10.38
N ALA A 80 6.72 6.68 -9.59
CA ALA A 80 7.80 5.71 -9.64
C ALA A 80 7.33 4.29 -9.26
N LEU A 81 6.48 4.17 -8.22
CA LEU A 81 5.87 2.88 -7.86
C LEU A 81 4.94 2.34 -8.92
N ASP A 82 4.14 3.18 -9.58
CA ASP A 82 3.28 2.75 -10.68
C ASP A 82 4.10 2.26 -11.89
N THR A 83 5.27 2.88 -12.13
CA THR A 83 6.18 2.52 -13.22
C THR A 83 6.96 1.23 -12.92
N ASP A 84 7.59 1.16 -11.75
CA ASP A 84 8.53 0.10 -11.40
C ASP A 84 7.86 -1.09 -10.68
N GLY A 85 6.75 -0.84 -9.99
CA GLY A 85 5.99 -1.83 -9.22
C GLY A 85 5.67 -3.12 -9.98
N PRO A 86 5.17 -3.08 -11.23
CA PRO A 86 4.89 -4.28 -12.01
C PRO A 86 6.12 -5.16 -12.30
N SER A 87 7.31 -4.57 -12.23
CA SER A 87 8.56 -5.25 -12.56
C SER A 87 9.27 -5.83 -11.34
N VAL A 88 8.89 -5.44 -10.12
CA VAL A 88 9.35 -6.04 -8.87
C VAL A 88 8.36 -7.11 -8.42
N SER A 89 8.84 -8.31 -8.04
CA SER A 89 7.98 -9.44 -7.63
C SER A 89 7.46 -9.27 -6.20
N VAL A 90 6.88 -8.10 -5.90
CA VAL A 90 6.43 -7.68 -4.57
C VAL A 90 4.93 -7.48 -4.60
N PRO A 91 4.17 -8.03 -3.63
CA PRO A 91 2.74 -7.77 -3.55
C PRO A 91 2.46 -6.27 -3.43
N LYS A 92 1.48 -5.75 -4.17
CA LYS A 92 1.11 -4.33 -4.11
C LYS A 92 0.81 -3.86 -2.69
N ILE A 93 0.21 -4.71 -1.85
CA ILE A 93 -0.01 -4.39 -0.44
C ILE A 93 1.29 -3.99 0.29
N ALA A 94 2.38 -4.69 0.04
CA ALA A 94 3.67 -4.39 0.67
C ALA A 94 4.30 -3.08 0.18
N LEU A 95 4.08 -2.73 -1.09
CA LEU A 95 4.58 -1.47 -1.67
C LEU A 95 3.81 -0.24 -1.18
N PHE A 96 2.49 -0.38 -1.00
CA PHE A 96 1.58 0.76 -0.85
C PHE A 96 1.01 0.91 0.57
N ALA A 97 0.80 -0.18 1.34
CA ALA A 97 0.27 -0.08 2.69
C ALA A 97 1.12 0.79 3.64
N PRO A 98 2.46 0.72 3.63
CA PRO A 98 3.30 1.58 4.46
C PRO A 98 3.04 3.07 4.24
N LEU A 99 2.78 3.46 2.99
CA LEU A 99 2.54 4.85 2.62
C LEU A 99 1.16 5.31 3.08
N LEU A 100 0.17 4.42 3.07
CA LEU A 100 -1.18 4.73 3.51
C LEU A 100 -1.23 5.11 5.00
N GLY A 101 -0.40 4.48 5.83
CA GLY A 101 -0.33 4.76 7.27
C GLY A 101 0.16 6.17 7.61
N VAL A 102 0.88 6.83 6.70
CA VAL A 102 1.47 8.17 6.91
C VAL A 102 0.87 9.27 6.03
N GLU A 103 0.08 8.91 5.01
CA GLU A 103 -0.55 9.88 4.11
C GLU A 103 -1.81 10.49 4.73
N GLN A 104 -1.93 11.80 4.61
CA GLN A 104 -3.03 12.60 5.18
C GLN A 104 -3.91 13.25 4.11
N ASP A 105 -3.42 13.37 2.88
CA ASP A 105 -4.21 13.87 1.76
C ASP A 105 -5.17 12.82 1.23
N ASP A 106 -6.47 13.10 1.28
CA ASP A 106 -7.52 12.15 0.92
C ASP A 106 -7.41 11.65 -0.53
N ALA A 107 -6.98 12.48 -1.47
CA ALA A 107 -6.85 12.10 -2.88
C ALA A 107 -5.70 11.11 -3.09
N ARG A 108 -4.53 11.36 -2.47
CA ARG A 108 -3.40 10.42 -2.48
C ARG A 108 -3.72 9.15 -1.69
N ARG A 109 -4.36 9.25 -0.53
CA ARG A 109 -4.84 8.07 0.24
C ARG A 109 -5.72 7.19 -0.65
N ALA A 110 -6.68 7.77 -1.37
CA ALA A 110 -7.53 7.03 -2.29
C ALA A 110 -6.74 6.41 -3.46
N ARG A 111 -5.71 7.09 -3.99
CA ARG A 111 -4.81 6.53 -5.02
C ARG A 111 -4.04 5.31 -4.50
N ILE A 112 -3.48 5.40 -3.30
CA ILE A 112 -2.73 4.33 -2.65
C ILE A 112 -3.65 3.14 -2.35
N ALA A 113 -4.83 3.39 -1.80
CA ALA A 113 -5.81 2.36 -1.44
C ALA A 113 -6.21 1.46 -2.62
N ARG A 114 -6.44 2.05 -3.81
CA ARG A 114 -6.78 1.29 -5.04
C ARG A 114 -5.75 0.20 -5.41
N ASN A 115 -4.48 0.39 -5.05
CA ASN A 115 -3.45 -0.60 -5.35
C ASN A 115 -3.44 -1.77 -4.35
N VAL A 116 -4.11 -1.64 -3.21
CA VAL A 116 -4.03 -2.61 -2.12
C VAL A 116 -5.27 -3.50 -2.01
N GLU A 117 -6.45 -3.06 -2.50
CA GLU A 117 -7.78 -3.69 -2.27
C GLU A 117 -7.90 -5.15 -2.72
N GLY A 118 -7.07 -5.60 -3.66
CA GLY A 118 -7.10 -6.97 -4.18
C GLY A 118 -6.03 -7.92 -3.60
N ALA A 119 -5.01 -7.43 -2.90
CA ALA A 119 -3.77 -8.18 -2.66
C ALA A 119 -3.71 -8.91 -1.30
N ALA A 120 -4.63 -8.64 -0.39
CA ALA A 120 -4.45 -8.87 1.05
C ALA A 120 -4.87 -10.25 1.60
N ARG A 121 -5.36 -11.17 0.77
CA ARG A 121 -6.23 -12.27 1.25
C ARG A 121 -5.57 -13.51 1.89
N ARG A 122 -4.26 -13.60 2.15
CA ARG A 122 -3.64 -14.91 2.43
C ARG A 122 -2.39 -14.97 3.34
N SER A 123 -2.40 -14.44 4.56
CA SER A 123 -1.22 -14.63 5.44
C SER A 123 -1.47 -15.15 6.85
N THR A 124 -2.62 -14.88 7.47
CA THR A 124 -2.92 -15.33 8.84
C THR A 124 -4.43 -15.50 9.00
N PRO A 125 -4.92 -16.53 9.70
CA PRO A 125 -6.36 -16.66 9.96
C PRO A 125 -6.87 -15.44 10.76
N PRO A 126 -8.09 -14.96 10.47
CA PRO A 126 -8.71 -13.91 11.27
C PRO A 126 -8.85 -14.32 12.73
N ARG A 127 -8.81 -13.34 13.63
CA ARG A 127 -9.16 -13.51 15.05
C ARG A 127 -10.41 -12.72 15.38
N ALA A 128 -11.13 -13.14 16.43
CA ALA A 128 -12.31 -12.45 16.90
C ALA A 128 -12.13 -12.00 18.36
N LEU A 129 -12.55 -10.77 18.63
CA LEU A 129 -12.71 -10.22 19.97
C LEU A 129 -14.20 -10.02 20.23
N LEU A 130 -14.67 -10.32 21.44
CA LEU A 130 -16.07 -10.23 21.82
C LEU A 130 -16.21 -9.55 23.18
N GLY A 131 -17.20 -8.67 23.29
CA GLY A 131 -17.61 -8.06 24.54
C GLY A 131 -19.11 -7.83 24.55
N THR A 132 -19.59 -7.11 25.56
CA THR A 132 -21.03 -6.83 25.72
C THR A 132 -21.22 -5.45 26.32
N VAL A 133 -22.17 -4.70 25.76
CA VAL A 133 -22.62 -3.41 26.28
C VAL A 133 -24.10 -3.52 26.54
N ASP A 134 -24.50 -3.32 27.80
CA ASP A 134 -25.85 -3.57 28.28
C ASP A 134 -26.35 -5.00 27.98
N ARG A 135 -27.02 -5.18 26.84
CA ARG A 135 -27.51 -6.48 26.34
C ARG A 135 -27.05 -6.78 24.90
N GLU A 136 -26.35 -5.86 24.27
CA GLU A 136 -25.86 -6.02 22.91
C GLU A 136 -24.47 -6.67 22.92
N ARG A 137 -24.26 -7.62 22.02
CA ARG A 137 -22.93 -8.13 21.71
C ARG A 137 -22.18 -7.12 20.87
N VAL A 138 -20.90 -6.92 21.19
CA VAL A 138 -19.97 -6.14 20.39
C VAL A 138 -18.83 -7.04 20.00
N CYS A 139 -18.60 -7.24 18.70
CA CYS A 139 -17.47 -8.02 18.23
C CYS A 139 -16.56 -7.23 17.30
N LEU A 140 -15.27 -7.55 17.35
CA LEU A 140 -14.29 -7.16 16.34
C LEU A 140 -13.69 -8.39 15.71
N ILE A 141 -13.86 -8.55 14.40
CA ILE A 141 -13.14 -9.55 13.61
C ILE A 141 -11.96 -8.84 12.96
N VAL A 142 -10.76 -9.32 13.24
CA VAL A 142 -9.50 -8.75 12.77
C VAL A 142 -8.83 -9.75 11.84
N SER A 143 -8.75 -9.41 10.55
CA SER A 143 -8.09 -10.22 9.52
C SER A 143 -6.73 -9.60 9.20
N PRO A 144 -5.60 -10.27 9.50
CA PRO A 144 -4.29 -9.72 9.19
C PRO A 144 -4.06 -9.67 7.68
N LEU A 145 -3.56 -8.53 7.20
CA LEU A 145 -3.33 -8.30 5.78
C LEU A 145 -1.84 -8.35 5.44
N TYR A 146 -1.03 -7.53 6.10
CA TYR A 146 0.41 -7.40 5.85
C TYR A 146 1.10 -6.67 7.00
N LEU A 147 2.17 -7.24 7.57
CA LEU A 147 2.82 -6.72 8.79
C LEU A 147 1.77 -6.34 9.85
N ASP A 148 1.75 -5.07 10.27
CA ASP A 148 0.83 -4.53 11.26
C ASP A 148 -0.49 -4.02 10.66
N PHE A 149 -0.70 -4.13 9.34
CA PHE A 149 -1.95 -3.75 8.70
C PHE A 149 -2.98 -4.89 8.78
N VAL A 150 -4.18 -4.52 9.19
CA VAL A 150 -5.31 -5.42 9.42
C VAL A 150 -6.58 -4.88 8.75
N GLU A 151 -7.51 -5.79 8.47
CA GLU A 151 -8.90 -5.48 8.14
C GLU A 151 -9.74 -5.75 9.40
N ILE A 152 -10.57 -4.79 9.77
CA ILE A 152 -11.37 -4.80 10.99
C ILE A 152 -12.84 -4.73 10.61
N LEU A 153 -13.62 -5.71 11.06
CA LEU A 153 -15.08 -5.66 11.06
C LEU A 153 -15.55 -5.49 12.51
N LEU A 154 -16.15 -4.35 12.81
CA LEU A 154 -16.82 -4.06 14.06
C LEU A 154 -18.33 -4.30 13.86
N CYS A 155 -18.97 -5.07 14.73
CA CYS A 155 -20.42 -5.24 14.74
C CYS A 155 -20.98 -5.08 16.16
N ARG A 156 -22.12 -4.39 16.26
CA ARG A 156 -23.01 -4.38 17.42
C ARG A 156 -24.29 -5.10 17.05
N TYR A 157 -24.64 -6.14 17.80
CA TYR A 157 -25.75 -7.01 17.42
C TYR A 157 -26.41 -7.68 18.63
N ASP A 158 -27.60 -8.21 18.39
CA ASP A 158 -28.29 -9.17 19.23
C ASP A 158 -28.75 -10.31 18.33
N GLN A 159 -28.57 -11.56 18.78
CA GLN A 159 -28.81 -12.73 17.93
C GLN A 159 -30.28 -12.88 17.51
N ASP A 160 -31.21 -12.38 18.35
CA ASP A 160 -32.65 -12.49 18.13
C ASP A 160 -33.22 -11.25 17.44
N HIS A 161 -32.59 -10.09 17.63
CA HIS A 161 -33.09 -8.81 17.14
C HIS A 161 -32.36 -8.26 15.92
N GLY A 162 -31.18 -8.79 15.59
CA GLY A 162 -30.41 -8.44 14.41
C GLY A 162 -29.22 -7.51 14.69
N ILE A 163 -28.71 -6.87 13.64
CA ILE A 163 -27.51 -6.03 13.72
C ILE A 163 -27.92 -4.57 13.87
N TYR A 164 -27.39 -3.92 14.92
CA TYR A 164 -27.66 -2.52 15.21
C TYR A 164 -26.70 -1.58 14.51
N ASP A 165 -25.41 -1.94 14.48
CA ASP A 165 -24.36 -1.19 13.81
C ASP A 165 -23.30 -2.14 13.27
N ALA A 166 -22.74 -1.82 12.10
CA ALA A 166 -21.63 -2.56 11.53
C ALA A 166 -20.72 -1.61 10.76
N GLN A 167 -19.44 -1.63 11.13
CA GLN A 167 -18.41 -0.81 10.51
C GLN A 167 -17.30 -1.71 10.00
N HIS A 168 -16.85 -1.42 8.80
CA HIS A 168 -15.73 -2.10 8.16
C HIS A 168 -14.61 -1.09 7.96
N ARG A 169 -13.45 -1.38 8.52
CA ARG A 169 -12.23 -0.58 8.39
C ARG A 169 -11.18 -1.43 7.71
N TRP A 170 -10.73 -1.00 6.55
CA TRP A 170 -9.79 -1.74 5.74
C TRP A 170 -8.42 -1.05 5.75
N LEU A 171 -7.34 -1.83 5.88
CA LEU A 171 -5.96 -1.35 6.12
C LEU A 171 -5.82 -0.49 7.39
N ALA A 172 -6.55 -0.83 8.44
CA ALA A 172 -6.30 -0.27 9.77
C ALA A 172 -4.93 -0.72 10.29
N HIS A 173 -4.28 0.09 11.11
CA HIS A 173 -3.10 -0.37 11.85
C HIS A 173 -3.54 -1.28 13.01
N SER A 174 -2.71 -2.25 13.41
CA SER A 174 -3.02 -3.19 14.49
C SER A 174 -3.34 -2.50 15.82
N SER A 175 -2.72 -1.36 16.09
CA SER A 175 -3.01 -0.49 17.25
C SER A 175 -4.41 0.12 17.23
N GLU A 176 -5.05 0.23 16.06
CA GLU A 176 -6.44 0.71 15.98
C GLU A 176 -7.43 -0.29 16.58
N VAL A 177 -7.07 -1.58 16.69
CA VAL A 177 -7.91 -2.58 17.36
C VAL A 177 -8.11 -2.19 18.83
N GLU A 178 -7.02 -1.86 19.53
CA GLU A 178 -7.06 -1.41 20.93
C GLU A 178 -7.74 -0.05 21.06
N ALA A 179 -7.42 0.90 20.16
CA ALA A 179 -8.07 2.21 20.13
C ALA A 179 -9.59 2.10 19.96
N THR A 180 -10.05 1.17 19.12
CA THR A 180 -11.49 0.91 18.90
C THR A 180 -12.15 0.33 20.16
N SER A 181 -11.49 -0.59 20.87
CA SER A 181 -11.99 -1.11 22.15
C SER A 181 -12.21 0.02 23.16
N HIS A 182 -11.26 0.95 23.26
CA HIS A 182 -11.36 2.12 24.14
C HIS A 182 -12.44 3.11 23.70
N GLU A 183 -12.56 3.38 22.40
CA GLU A 183 -13.56 4.29 21.83
C GLU A 183 -14.99 3.85 22.16
N ILE A 184 -15.27 2.55 22.04
CA ILE A 184 -16.60 1.98 22.32
C ILE A 184 -16.84 1.82 23.84
N GLY A 185 -15.77 1.87 24.65
CA GLY A 185 -15.85 1.75 26.10
C GLY A 185 -16.17 0.33 26.58
N VAL A 186 -15.76 -0.69 25.82
CA VAL A 186 -16.06 -2.11 26.08
C VAL A 186 -14.77 -2.86 26.32
N THR A 187 -14.74 -3.70 27.35
CA THR A 187 -13.70 -4.72 27.48
C THR A 187 -13.99 -5.84 26.49
N LEU A 188 -13.08 -6.04 25.54
CA LEU A 188 -13.18 -7.09 24.55
C LEU A 188 -12.19 -8.20 24.89
N GLU A 189 -12.64 -9.44 24.80
CA GLU A 189 -11.83 -10.62 25.08
C GLU A 189 -11.72 -11.48 23.82
N ASP A 190 -10.61 -12.20 23.67
CA ASP A 190 -10.45 -13.17 22.58
C ASP A 190 -11.57 -14.22 22.63
N ALA A 191 -12.21 -14.43 21.48
CA ALA A 191 -13.29 -15.40 21.32
C ALA A 191 -13.00 -16.32 20.12
N PRO A 192 -13.47 -17.59 20.14
CA PRO A 192 -13.40 -18.45 18.98
C PRO A 192 -14.10 -17.81 17.78
N LEU A 193 -13.38 -17.63 16.67
CA LEU A 193 -13.93 -17.00 15.45
C LEU A 193 -15.21 -17.68 14.98
N SER A 194 -15.25 -19.01 15.00
CA SER A 194 -16.43 -19.79 14.60
C SER A 194 -17.67 -19.45 15.42
N HIS A 195 -17.53 -19.25 16.72
CA HIS A 195 -18.63 -18.89 17.61
C HIS A 195 -19.17 -17.50 17.25
N VAL A 196 -18.30 -16.51 17.08
CA VAL A 196 -18.70 -15.14 16.69
C VAL A 196 -19.37 -15.12 15.32
N VAL A 197 -18.85 -15.87 14.35
CA VAL A 197 -19.44 -16.00 13.02
C VAL A 197 -20.84 -16.63 13.08
N GLU A 198 -21.04 -17.66 13.91
CA GLU A 198 -22.35 -18.27 14.12
C GLU A 198 -23.35 -17.29 14.74
N GLU A 199 -22.96 -16.55 15.79
CA GLU A 199 -23.81 -15.52 16.40
C GLU A 199 -24.18 -14.42 15.39
N LEU A 200 -23.22 -13.95 14.58
CA LEU A 200 -23.48 -12.97 13.52
C LEU A 200 -24.41 -13.52 12.45
N ALA A 201 -24.28 -14.79 12.08
CA ALA A 201 -25.18 -15.42 11.12
C ALA A 201 -26.64 -15.44 11.64
N HIS A 202 -26.83 -15.72 12.94
CA HIS A 202 -28.14 -15.61 13.58
C HIS A 202 -28.71 -14.19 13.52
N ALA A 203 -27.89 -13.18 13.85
CA ALA A 203 -28.31 -11.78 13.78
C ALA A 203 -28.68 -11.36 12.34
N VAL A 204 -27.90 -11.75 11.32
CA VAL A 204 -28.23 -11.51 9.90
C VAL A 204 -29.56 -12.16 9.52
N VAL A 205 -29.83 -13.38 10.01
CA VAL A 205 -31.11 -14.06 9.77
C VAL A 205 -32.27 -13.34 10.47
N ALA A 206 -32.05 -12.82 11.68
CA ALA A 206 -33.05 -12.03 12.41
C ALA A 206 -33.41 -10.73 11.64
N ASP A 207 -32.43 -10.01 11.10
CA ASP A 207 -32.67 -8.84 10.23
C ASP A 207 -33.53 -9.20 9.02
N ARG A 208 -33.19 -10.29 8.33
CA ARG A 208 -33.94 -10.76 7.16
C ARG A 208 -35.38 -11.14 7.53
N ARG A 209 -35.61 -11.79 8.67
CA ARG A 209 -36.96 -12.12 9.18
C ARG A 209 -37.78 -10.88 9.50
N ALA A 210 -37.12 -9.81 9.93
CA ALA A 210 -37.73 -8.51 10.17
C ALA A 210 -37.87 -7.65 8.89
N GLY A 211 -37.51 -8.17 7.72
CA GLY A 211 -37.58 -7.46 6.44
C GLY A 211 -36.51 -6.39 6.24
N ARG A 212 -35.41 -6.44 7.00
CA ARG A 212 -34.25 -5.55 6.85
C ARG A 212 -33.15 -6.21 6.02
N ASP A 213 -32.41 -5.39 5.29
CA ASP A 213 -31.20 -5.82 4.59
C ASP A 213 -30.02 -5.95 5.57
N ALA A 214 -29.13 -6.89 5.29
CA ALA A 214 -27.88 -7.02 6.05
C ALA A 214 -26.97 -5.81 5.78
N PRO A 215 -26.26 -5.27 6.80
CA PRO A 215 -25.32 -4.18 6.61
C PRO A 215 -24.27 -4.47 5.55
N SER A 216 -24.00 -3.50 4.67
CA SER A 216 -23.03 -3.63 3.58
C SER A 216 -21.60 -3.89 4.05
N ALA A 217 -21.27 -3.49 5.29
CA ALA A 217 -20.00 -3.82 5.96
C ALA A 217 -19.74 -5.34 6.02
N LEU A 218 -20.77 -6.17 6.22
CA LEU A 218 -20.64 -7.63 6.27
C LEU A 218 -20.37 -8.26 4.91
N MET A 219 -20.79 -7.61 3.82
CA MET A 219 -20.57 -8.13 2.46
C MET A 219 -19.08 -8.21 2.11
N ARG A 220 -18.23 -7.37 2.73
CA ARG A 220 -16.77 -7.41 2.55
C ARG A 220 -16.12 -8.63 3.20
N CYS A 221 -16.78 -9.19 4.22
CA CYS A 221 -16.31 -10.33 4.97
C CYS A 221 -17.16 -11.59 4.72
N ILE A 222 -17.85 -11.68 3.57
CA ILE A 222 -18.73 -12.81 3.26
C ILE A 222 -18.01 -14.16 3.28
N ASP A 223 -16.71 -14.16 2.97
CA ASP A 223 -15.86 -15.34 3.00
C ASP A 223 -15.75 -15.94 4.42
N LEU A 224 -15.99 -15.15 5.49
CA LEU A 224 -16.03 -15.66 6.87
C LEU A 224 -17.22 -16.58 7.12
N PHE A 225 -18.32 -16.41 6.37
CA PHE A 225 -19.54 -17.20 6.49
C PHE A 225 -19.57 -18.39 5.53
N ALA A 226 -18.55 -18.53 4.68
CA ALA A 226 -18.44 -19.69 3.81
C ALA A 226 -18.10 -20.92 4.66
N PRO A 227 -18.77 -22.07 4.45
CA PRO A 227 -18.39 -23.30 5.11
C PRO A 227 -16.96 -23.66 4.71
N ASP A 228 -16.16 -24.09 5.70
CA ASP A 228 -14.78 -24.56 5.50
C ASP A 228 -14.84 -25.91 4.76
N LEU A 229 -15.08 -25.85 3.45
CA LEU A 229 -15.14 -27.03 2.60
C LEU A 229 -13.70 -27.52 2.43
N PRO A 230 -13.36 -28.73 2.91
CA PRO A 230 -12.03 -29.26 2.69
C PRO A 230 -11.76 -29.27 1.19
N ALA A 231 -10.63 -28.67 0.79
CA ALA A 231 -10.14 -28.78 -0.57
C ALA A 231 -10.03 -30.27 -0.89
N PHE A 232 -10.96 -30.79 -1.68
CA PHE A 232 -10.88 -32.15 -2.17
C PHE A 232 -9.56 -32.23 -2.96
N ALA A 233 -8.56 -32.82 -2.33
CA ALA A 233 -7.38 -33.29 -3.03
C ALA A 233 -7.91 -34.25 -4.08
N ILE A 234 -7.95 -33.80 -5.33
CA ILE A 234 -8.02 -34.69 -6.47
C ILE A 234 -6.68 -35.43 -6.43
N SER A 235 -6.63 -36.50 -5.64
CA SER A 235 -5.64 -37.53 -5.80
C SER A 235 -5.86 -38.06 -7.20
N GLY A 236 -4.97 -37.67 -8.11
CA GLY A 236 -4.82 -38.29 -9.41
C GLY A 236 -4.50 -39.77 -9.18
N GLY A 237 -5.55 -40.57 -9.06
CA GLY A 237 -5.48 -42.01 -9.17
C GLY A 237 -4.98 -42.35 -10.56
N GLY A 238 -3.90 -43.14 -10.60
CA GLY A 238 -3.38 -43.72 -11.81
C GLY A 238 -4.37 -44.67 -12.48
N ASN A 239 -4.23 -44.74 -13.79
CA ASN A 239 -4.55 -45.81 -14.74
C ASN A 239 -4.27 -45.17 -16.12
N GLU A 240 -3.43 -45.68 -17.02
CA GLU A 240 -2.70 -46.94 -17.21
C GLU A 240 -1.36 -46.62 -17.89
#